data_AF-A0A3A8G9M6-F1
#
_entry.id   AF-A0A3A8G9M6-F1
#
_cell.length_a   1.000
_cell.length_b   1.000
_cell.length_c   1.000
_cell.angle_alpha   90.00
_cell.angle_beta   90.00
_cell.angle_gamma   90.00
#
_symmetry.space_group_name_H-M   'P 1'
#
loop_
_entity.id
_entity.type
_entity.pdbx_description
1 polymer ?
#
loop_
_entity_poly.entity_id
_entity_poly.type
_entity_poly.pdbx_seq_one_letter_code
_entity_poly.pdbx_strand_id
1 'polypeptide(L)'
;MQYRCPQCQSPKIMPIAQAGQPAARPVVPKSLVFLIPAIFVLLILVIISIAMWLFGNGAGSTIQTATVVVFIICVIAGFLFYRDLPDFKISMQAFMQSQKKWKCRDCNHEWEV
;
A
#
# COMPACT_ATOMS: atom_id res chain seq x y z
N MET A 1 -1.77 -24.03 8.34
CA MET A 1 -3.12 -23.75 7.78
C MET A 1 -3.02 -23.91 6.28
N GLN A 2 -3.78 -24.84 5.68
CA GLN A 2 -3.65 -25.14 4.24
C GLN A 2 -4.49 -24.12 3.47
N TYR A 3 -3.85 -23.09 2.90
CA TYR A 3 -4.49 -22.05 2.08
C TYR A 3 -4.88 -22.58 0.69
N ARG A 4 -5.57 -23.71 0.63
CA ARG A 4 -6.08 -24.32 -0.60
C ARG A 4 -7.53 -24.70 -0.37
N CYS A 5 -8.34 -24.55 -1.41
CA CYS A 5 -9.72 -25.00 -1.35
C CYS A 5 -9.76 -26.53 -1.09
N PRO A 6 -10.53 -27.02 -0.11
CA PRO A 6 -10.63 -28.46 0.16
C PRO A 6 -11.24 -29.24 -1.02
N GLN A 7 -12.12 -28.59 -1.80
CA GLN A 7 -12.85 -29.25 -2.89
C GLN A 7 -12.04 -29.34 -4.19
N CYS A 8 -11.35 -28.26 -4.60
CA CYS A 8 -10.66 -28.21 -5.90
C CYS A 8 -9.14 -28.02 -5.81
N GLN A 9 -8.58 -27.96 -4.58
CA GLN A 9 -7.15 -27.74 -4.31
C GLN A 9 -6.56 -26.45 -4.91
N SER A 10 -7.43 -25.54 -5.39
CA SER A 10 -7.02 -24.26 -5.96
C SER A 10 -6.46 -23.32 -4.89
N PRO A 11 -5.39 -22.58 -5.20
CA PRO A 11 -4.85 -21.52 -4.34
C PRO A 11 -5.67 -20.21 -4.42
N LYS A 12 -6.61 -20.08 -5.37
CA LYS A 12 -7.40 -18.85 -5.54
C LYS A 12 -8.55 -18.79 -4.55
N ILE A 13 -8.23 -18.45 -3.30
CA ILE A 13 -9.20 -18.33 -2.21
C ILE A 13 -9.37 -16.86 -1.81
N MET A 14 -10.56 -16.48 -1.36
CA MET A 14 -10.88 -15.14 -0.91
C MET A 14 -11.70 -15.18 0.39
N PRO A 15 -11.42 -14.30 1.37
CA PRO A 15 -12.21 -14.23 2.59
C PRO A 15 -13.60 -13.69 2.27
N ILE A 16 -14.64 -14.28 2.87
CA ILE A 16 -16.02 -13.81 2.73
C ILE A 16 -16.33 -12.86 3.89
N ALA A 17 -16.88 -11.69 3.59
CA ALA A 17 -17.35 -10.76 4.59
C ALA A 17 -18.39 -11.45 5.51
N GLN A 18 -18.05 -11.62 6.78
CA GLN A 18 -18.97 -12.14 7.78
C GLN A 18 -20.01 -11.05 8.10
N ALA A 19 -21.26 -11.28 7.70
CA ALA A 19 -22.37 -10.40 8.06
C ALA A 19 -22.47 -10.30 9.60
N GLY A 20 -22.35 -9.08 10.14
CA GLY A 20 -22.50 -8.80 11.58
C GLY A 20 -21.23 -8.83 12.43
N GLN A 21 -20.05 -9.13 11.86
CA GLN A 21 -18.77 -8.91 12.53
C GLN A 21 -18.10 -7.65 11.98
N PRO A 22 -17.52 -6.77 12.80
CA PRO A 22 -16.78 -5.63 12.28
C PRO A 22 -15.64 -6.18 11.43
N ALA A 23 -15.74 -6.01 10.11
CA ALA A 23 -14.64 -6.27 9.22
C ALA A 23 -13.48 -5.43 9.75
N ALA A 24 -12.49 -6.06 10.39
CA ALA A 24 -11.31 -5.42 10.93
C ALA A 24 -10.53 -4.86 9.76
N ARG A 25 -10.99 -3.73 9.20
CA ARG A 25 -10.31 -3.09 8.07
C ARG A 25 -8.90 -2.79 8.57
N PRO A 26 -7.87 -3.27 7.86
CA PRO A 26 -6.50 -2.95 8.21
C PRO A 26 -6.38 -1.44 8.36
N VAL A 27 -5.76 -1.00 9.45
CA VAL A 27 -5.59 0.43 9.71
C VAL A 27 -4.57 0.92 8.70
N VAL A 28 -5.04 1.53 7.61
CA VAL A 28 -4.16 2.14 6.62
C VAL A 28 -3.55 3.38 7.27
N PRO A 29 -2.22 3.43 7.50
CA PRO A 29 -1.62 4.54 8.19
C PRO A 29 -1.76 5.80 7.32
N LYS A 30 -2.16 6.90 7.95
CA LYS A 30 -2.42 8.18 7.25
C LYS A 30 -1.18 8.70 6.53
N SER A 31 0.01 8.37 7.06
CA SER A 31 1.31 8.61 6.45
C SER A 31 1.48 7.94 5.09
N LEU A 32 1.01 6.69 4.90
CA LEU A 32 1.07 5.98 3.62
C LEU A 32 0.23 6.68 2.53
N VAL A 33 -0.96 7.17 2.90
CA VAL A 33 -1.86 7.89 1.98
C VAL A 33 -1.21 9.16 1.44
N PHE A 34 -0.37 9.83 2.23
CA PHE A 34 0.39 11.01 1.81
C PHE A 34 1.72 10.66 1.13
N LEU A 35 2.40 9.60 1.58
CA LEU A 35 3.72 9.20 1.10
C LEU A 35 3.67 8.77 -0.38
N ILE A 36 2.68 7.96 -0.76
CA ILE A 36 2.55 7.45 -2.13
C ILE A 36 2.46 8.60 -3.16
N PRO A 37 1.48 9.52 -3.08
CA PRO A 37 1.38 10.62 -4.04
C PRO A 37 2.59 11.56 -3.97
N ALA A 38 3.17 11.79 -2.79
CA ALA A 38 4.38 12.62 -2.65
C ALA A 38 5.58 12.03 -3.41
N ILE A 39 5.80 10.71 -3.33
CA ILE A 39 6.85 10.01 -4.09
C ILE A 39 6.61 10.12 -5.60
N PHE A 40 5.36 9.99 -6.06
CA PHE A 40 5.05 10.17 -7.48
C PHE A 40 5.36 11.58 -7.97
N VAL A 41 4.97 12.61 -7.21
CA VAL A 41 5.29 14.01 -7.54
C VAL A 41 6.80 14.25 -7.52
N LEU A 42 7.52 13.71 -6.53
CA LEU A 42 8.98 13.77 -6.48
C LEU A 42 9.62 13.16 -7.73
N LEU A 43 9.19 11.95 -8.11
CA LEU A 43 9.69 11.27 -9.29
C LEU A 43 9.46 12.08 -10.56
N ILE A 44 8.26 12.66 -10.72
CA ILE A 44 7.95 13.53 -11.85
C ILE A 44 8.87 14.75 -11.86
N LEU A 45 9.06 15.42 -10.72
CA LEU A 45 9.96 16.59 -10.62
C LEU A 45 11.41 16.24 -10.96
N VAL A 46 11.89 15.08 -10.50
CA VAL A 46 13.23 14.59 -10.83
C VAL A 46 13.38 14.31 -12.32
N ILE A 47 12.39 13.66 -12.95
CA ILE A 47 12.39 13.40 -14.39
C ILE A 47 12.42 14.71 -15.18
N ILE A 48 11.60 15.69 -14.81
CA ILE A 48 11.59 17.02 -15.46
C ILE A 48 12.94 17.71 -15.26
N SER A 49 13.53 17.65 -14.07
CA SER A 49 14.86 18.21 -13.77
C SER A 49 15.95 17.60 -14.67
N ILE A 50 15.94 16.27 -14.85
CA ILE A 50 16.86 15.57 -15.74
C ILE A 50 16.63 15.97 -17.20
N ALA A 51 15.38 16.02 -17.66
CA ALA A 51 15.05 16.43 -19.03
C ALA A 51 15.52 17.85 -19.35
N MET A 52 15.34 18.80 -18.43
CA MET A 52 15.84 20.18 -18.61
C MET A 52 17.38 20.26 -18.62
N TRP A 53 18.05 19.35 -17.92
CA TRP A 53 19.51 19.22 -18.00
C TRP A 53 19.98 18.65 -19.33
N LEU A 54 19.23 17.71 -19.92
CA LEU A 54 19.56 17.08 -21.19
C LEU A 54 19.22 17.94 -22.41
N PHE A 55 18.12 18.68 -22.37
CA PHE A 55 17.57 19.44 -23.52
C PHE A 55 17.68 20.96 -23.39
N GLY A 56 18.18 21.47 -22.27
CA GLY A 56 18.23 22.90 -22.00
C GLY A 56 19.45 23.31 -21.17
N ASN A 57 19.44 24.54 -20.65
CA ASN A 57 20.53 25.10 -19.85
C ASN A 57 20.34 24.82 -18.35
N GLY A 58 20.03 23.57 -18.01
CA GLY A 58 19.78 23.12 -16.64
C GLY A 58 18.38 23.45 -16.09
N ALA A 59 18.09 22.91 -14.90
CA ALA A 59 16.83 23.13 -14.21
C ALA A 59 16.77 24.53 -13.57
N GLY A 60 15.72 25.30 -13.87
CA GLY A 60 15.50 26.61 -13.26
C GLY A 60 15.37 26.56 -11.73
N SER A 61 15.76 27.64 -11.05
CA SER A 61 15.79 27.75 -9.58
C SER A 61 14.45 27.40 -8.91
N THR A 62 13.33 27.73 -9.56
CA THR A 62 11.98 27.39 -9.08
C THR A 62 11.76 25.87 -9.01
N ILE A 63 12.17 25.13 -10.04
CA ILE A 63 11.99 23.67 -10.09
C ILE A 63 12.93 22.97 -9.12
N GLN A 64 14.18 23.44 -9.00
CA GLN A 64 15.11 22.92 -8.00
C GLN A 64 14.60 23.12 -6.57
N THR A 65 14.13 24.34 -6.25
CA THR A 65 13.57 24.63 -4.92
C THR A 65 12.35 23.76 -4.62
N ALA A 66 11.43 23.63 -5.58
CA ALA A 66 10.25 22.76 -5.44
C ALA A 66 10.66 21.30 -5.21
N THR A 67 11.67 20.80 -5.93
CA THR A 67 12.17 19.42 -5.79
C THR A 67 12.75 19.19 -4.40
N VAL A 68 13.54 20.13 -3.86
CA VAL A 68 14.10 20.04 -2.51
C VAL A 68 13.00 20.04 -1.44
N VAL A 69 11.99 20.92 -1.57
CA VAL A 69 10.86 20.96 -0.63
C VAL A 69 10.08 19.65 -0.64
N VAL A 70 9.74 19.13 -1.81
CA VAL A 70 9.02 17.85 -1.94
C VAL A 70 9.86 16.68 -1.41
N PHE A 71 11.18 16.72 -1.62
CA PHE A 71 12.11 15.73 -1.06
C PHE A 71 12.06 15.71 0.47
N ILE A 72 12.12 16.87 1.13
CA ILE A 72 12.03 16.97 2.58
C ILE A 72 10.69 16.41 3.09
N ILE A 73 9.58 16.73 2.42
CA ILE A 73 8.26 16.19 2.76
C ILE A 73 8.25 14.65 2.64
N CYS A 74 8.85 14.09 1.58
CA CYS A 74 8.97 12.64 1.41
C CYS A 74 9.78 11.98 2.53
N VAL A 75 10.88 12.60 2.96
CA VAL A 75 11.71 12.08 4.06
C VAL A 75 10.92 12.05 5.37
N ILE A 76 10.21 13.14 5.71
CA ILE A 76 9.39 13.22 6.92
C ILE A 76 8.26 12.19 6.88
N ALA A 77 7.53 12.12 5.76
CA ALA A 77 6.45 11.15 5.58
C ALA A 77 6.96 9.70 5.63
N GLY A 78 8.15 9.45 5.07
CA GLY A 78 8.80 8.13 5.10
C GLY A 78 9.19 7.71 6.51
N PHE A 79 9.71 8.65 7.31
CA PHE A 79 10.02 8.40 8.72
C PHE A 79 8.76 8.09 9.55
N LEU A 80 7.70 8.86 9.36
CA LEU A 80 6.41 8.60 10.03
C LEU A 80 5.84 7.23 9.62
N PHE A 81 5.89 6.90 8.33
CA PHE A 81 5.48 5.59 7.84
C PHE A 81 6.30 4.44 8.42
N TYR A 82 7.63 4.61 8.53
CA TYR A 82 8.50 3.61 9.15
C TYR A 82 8.09 3.32 10.60
N ARG A 83 7.69 4.37 11.34
CA ARG A 83 7.18 4.24 12.71
C ARG A 83 5.81 3.56 12.78
N ASP A 84 4.93 3.81 11.80
CA ASP A 84 3.57 3.24 11.76
C ASP A 84 3.52 1.82 11.14
N LEU A 85 4.62 1.38 10.52
CA LEU A 85 4.77 0.08 9.87
C LEU A 85 4.50 -1.15 10.75
N PRO A 86 4.94 -1.23 12.03
CA PRO A 86 4.62 -2.36 12.90
C PRO A 86 3.12 -2.48 13.17
N ASP A 87 2.41 -1.39 13.45
CA ASP A 87 0.96 -1.40 13.67
C ASP A 87 0.19 -1.82 12.42
N PHE A 88 0.64 -1.36 11.25
CA PHE A 88 0.07 -1.82 9.98
C PHE A 88 0.22 -3.35 9.81
N LYS A 89 1.39 -3.91 10.11
CA LYS A 89 1.63 -5.37 10.04
C LYS A 89 0.73 -6.13 11.01
N ILE A 90 0.61 -5.68 12.25
CA ILE A 90 -0.22 -6.32 13.29
C ILE A 90 -1.69 -6.27 12.88
N SER A 91 -2.20 -5.12 12.42
CA SER A 91 -3.58 -4.98 11.98
C SER A 91 -3.91 -5.86 10.77
N MET A 92 -2.97 -6.02 9.83
CA MET A 92 -3.10 -6.94 8.68
C MET A 92 -3.11 -8.41 9.12
N GLN A 93 -2.23 -8.79 10.05
CA GLN A 93 -2.20 -10.15 10.60
C GLN A 93 -3.49 -10.46 11.35
N ALA A 94 -3.98 -9.53 12.18
CA ALA A 94 -5.26 -9.67 12.89
C ALA A 94 -6.43 -9.77 11.92
N PHE A 95 -6.44 -8.98 10.83
CA PHE A 95 -7.44 -9.12 9.77
C PHE A 95 -7.44 -10.54 9.19
N MET A 96 -6.28 -11.04 8.74
CA MET A 96 -6.17 -12.39 8.17
C MET A 96 -6.59 -13.50 9.14
N GLN A 97 -6.33 -13.34 10.45
CA GLN A 97 -6.73 -14.30 11.49
C GLN A 97 -8.23 -14.21 11.84
N SER A 98 -8.83 -13.03 11.74
CA SER A 98 -10.27 -12.83 12.00
C SER A 98 -11.18 -13.41 10.91
N GLN A 99 -10.66 -13.59 9.69
CA GLN A 99 -11.44 -14.15 8.58
C GLN A 99 -11.51 -15.67 8.68
N LYS A 100 -12.59 -16.19 9.26
CA LYS A 100 -12.85 -17.64 9.35
C LYS A 100 -13.61 -18.21 8.16
N LYS A 101 -14.31 -17.37 7.40
CA LYS A 101 -15.07 -17.76 6.19
C LYS A 101 -14.24 -17.53 4.93
N TRP A 102 -14.10 -18.56 4.11
CA TRP A 102 -13.33 -18.54 2.87
C TRP A 102 -14.18 -19.02 1.70
N LYS A 103 -13.94 -18.45 0.52
CA LYS A 103 -14.56 -18.83 -0.75
C LYS A 103 -13.49 -19.13 -1.78
N CYS A 104 -13.68 -20.19 -2.55
CA CYS A 104 -12.82 -20.49 -3.69
C CYS A 104 -13.34 -19.75 -4.92
N ARG A 105 -12.44 -19.05 -5.64
CA ARG A 105 -12.81 -18.33 -6.85
C ARG A 105 -13.11 -19.26 -8.03
N ASP A 106 -12.46 -20.42 -8.10
CA ASP A 106 -12.63 -21.34 -9.23
C ASP A 106 -13.89 -22.22 -9.11
N CYS A 107 -14.22 -22.74 -7.92
CA CYS A 107 -15.38 -23.63 -7.72
C CYS A 107 -16.52 -23.01 -6.90
N ASN A 108 -16.41 -21.75 -6.47
CA ASN A 108 -17.36 -21.06 -5.60
C ASN A 108 -17.69 -21.75 -4.27
N HIS A 109 -16.94 -22.78 -3.88
CA HIS A 109 -17.11 -23.47 -2.61
C HIS A 109 -16.78 -22.53 -1.45
N GLU A 110 -17.63 -22.52 -0.44
CA GLU A 110 -17.47 -21.72 0.77
C GLU A 110 -17.23 -22.67 1.95
N TRP A 111 -16.21 -22.39 2.76
CA TRP A 111 -15.88 -23.19 3.94
C TRP A 111 -15.43 -22.29 5.09
N GLU A 112 -15.55 -22.85 6.29
CA GLU A 112 -15.11 -22.22 7.54
C GLU A 112 -13.90 -22.98 8.11
N VAL A 113 -12.95 -22.24 8.71
CA VAL A 113 -11.80 -22.79 9.45
C VAL A 113 -11.88 -22.39 10.91
#